data_AF-A0A955JWH2-F1
#
_entry.id   AF-A0A955JWH2-F1
#
_cell.length_a   1.000
_cell.length_b   1.000
_cell.length_c   1.000
_cell.angle_alpha   90.00
_cell.angle_beta   90.00
_cell.angle_gamma   90.00
#
_symmetry.space_group_name_H-M   'P 1'
#
loop_
_entity.id
_entity.type
_entity.pdbx_description
1 polymer ?
#
loop_
_entity_poly.entity_id
_entity_poly.type
_entity_poly.pdbx_seq_one_letter_code
_entity_poly.pdbx_strand_id
1 'polypeptide(L)'
;MSYYRSSALQTSRQDRRWRRNQNTITFESTAKLGVVSHTVLVALMVAVLGLIYLTQITKTSTYGYELSDLNNEKTKLLSQKSDLEVENARLQALERIQNSEVASNLSKPASVDTIRN
;
A
#
# COMPACT_ATOMS: atom_id res chain seq x y z
N MET A 1 54.44 -42.54 28.47
CA MET A 1 54.51 -42.66 27.00
C MET A 1 53.09 -42.71 26.46
N SER A 2 52.65 -41.63 25.82
CA SER A 2 51.32 -41.52 25.22
C SER A 2 51.39 -41.96 23.76
N TYR A 3 50.55 -42.92 23.38
CA TYR A 3 50.35 -43.28 21.98
C TYR A 3 48.97 -42.77 21.57
N TYR A 4 48.97 -41.68 20.81
CA TYR A 4 47.78 -41.19 20.11
C TYR A 4 47.40 -42.22 19.02
N ARG A 5 46.28 -42.91 19.19
CA ARG A 5 45.60 -43.62 18.10
C ARG A 5 44.69 -42.63 17.39
N SER A 6 45.06 -42.26 16.17
CA SER A 6 44.17 -41.61 15.22
C SER A 6 43.13 -42.63 14.72
N SER A 7 41.86 -42.41 15.04
CA SER A 7 40.74 -43.12 14.42
C SER A 7 40.43 -42.46 13.08
N ALA A 8 41.02 -42.98 12.00
CA ALA A 8 40.58 -42.65 10.66
C ALA A 8 39.13 -43.13 10.47
N LEU A 9 38.18 -42.20 10.38
CA LEU A 9 36.82 -42.45 9.92
C LEU A 9 36.86 -42.89 8.45
N GLN A 10 37.05 -44.20 8.23
CA GLN A 10 36.74 -44.81 6.95
C GLN A 10 35.22 -44.80 6.76
N THR A 11 34.73 -43.76 6.09
CA THR A 11 33.43 -43.82 5.42
C THR A 11 33.55 -44.88 4.33
N SER A 12 33.21 -46.11 4.69
CA SER A 12 32.95 -47.19 3.76
C SER A 12 31.67 -46.86 3.02
N ARG A 13 31.77 -46.01 1.98
CA ARG A 13 30.84 -46.06 0.85
C ARG A 13 31.08 -47.41 0.18
N GLN A 14 30.46 -48.42 0.76
CA GLN A 14 30.53 -49.79 0.30
C GLN A 14 29.84 -49.81 -1.06
N ASP A 15 30.66 -49.76 -2.11
CA ASP A 15 30.30 -50.14 -3.46
C ASP A 15 29.73 -51.55 -3.40
N ARG A 16 28.43 -51.64 -3.12
CA ARG A 16 27.65 -52.86 -3.18
C ARG A 16 27.53 -53.20 -4.66
N ARG A 17 28.59 -53.82 -5.19
CA ARG A 17 28.54 -54.57 -6.45
C ARG A 17 27.32 -55.48 -6.36
N TRP A 18 26.29 -55.13 -7.11
CA TRP A 18 25.01 -55.82 -7.18
C TRP A 18 25.30 -57.28 -7.58
N ARG A 19 25.19 -58.21 -6.63
CA ARG A 19 25.36 -59.63 -6.91
C ARG A 19 24.10 -60.15 -7.60
N ARG A 20 24.28 -60.95 -8.65
CA ARG A 20 23.17 -61.60 -9.36
C ARG A 20 22.48 -62.61 -8.42
N ASN A 21 21.16 -62.69 -8.51
CA ASN A 21 20.31 -63.60 -7.75
C ASN A 21 20.16 -63.31 -6.24
N GLN A 22 20.04 -62.03 -5.86
CA GLN A 22 19.60 -61.65 -4.51
C GLN A 22 18.31 -60.82 -4.61
N ASN A 23 17.27 -61.25 -3.90
CA ASN A 23 16.01 -60.53 -3.81
C ASN A 23 16.17 -59.37 -2.82
N THR A 24 16.48 -58.18 -3.32
CA THR A 24 16.58 -56.96 -2.51
C THR A 24 15.20 -56.33 -2.39
N ILE A 25 14.61 -56.37 -1.20
CA ILE A 25 13.40 -55.60 -0.88
C ILE A 25 13.82 -54.18 -0.46
N THR A 26 13.31 -53.17 -1.15
CA THR A 26 13.46 -51.77 -0.77
C THR A 26 12.30 -51.39 0.14
N PHE A 27 12.60 -51.05 1.40
CA PHE A 27 11.62 -50.44 2.30
C PHE A 27 11.48 -48.96 1.95
N GLU A 28 10.62 -48.67 0.98
CA GLU A 28 10.10 -47.32 0.75
C GLU A 28 9.28 -46.92 1.98
N SER A 29 9.67 -45.85 2.67
CA SER A 29 8.84 -45.30 3.75
C SER A 29 7.57 -44.72 3.12
N THR A 30 6.53 -45.55 3.05
CA THR A 30 5.19 -45.13 2.62
C THR A 30 4.55 -44.37 3.78
N ALA A 31 5.14 -43.25 4.18
CA ALA A 31 4.46 -42.25 4.98
C ALA A 31 3.46 -41.53 4.07
N LYS A 32 2.43 -42.27 3.63
CA LYS A 32 1.31 -41.70 2.90
C LYS A 32 0.40 -41.05 3.94
N LEU A 33 0.20 -39.75 3.78
CA LEU A 33 -0.85 -39.03 4.49
C LEU A 33 -2.16 -39.77 4.24
N GLY A 34 -2.78 -40.28 5.30
CA GLY A 34 -4.07 -40.96 5.21
C GLY A 34 -5.15 -40.00 4.71
N VAL A 35 -6.27 -40.55 4.20
CA VAL A 35 -7.40 -39.76 3.67
C VAL A 35 -7.83 -38.63 4.61
N VAL A 36 -7.85 -38.90 5.92
CA VAL A 36 -8.20 -37.91 6.96
C VAL A 36 -7.18 -36.77 7.04
N SER A 37 -5.88 -37.07 6.92
CA SER A 37 -4.84 -36.04 6.98
C SER A 37 -4.87 -35.14 5.74
N HIS A 38 -5.15 -35.72 4.57
CA HIS A 38 -5.26 -34.96 3.33
C HIS A 38 -6.46 -34.01 3.34
N THR A 39 -7.63 -34.47 3.78
CA THR A 39 -8.84 -33.62 3.86
C THR A 39 -8.68 -32.50 4.88
N VAL A 40 -8.06 -32.76 6.03
CA VAL A 40 -7.77 -31.73 7.04
C VAL A 40 -6.80 -30.68 6.48
N LEU A 41 -5.76 -31.10 5.75
CA LEU A 41 -4.82 -30.18 5.10
C LEU A 41 -5.53 -29.29 4.06
N VAL A 42 -6.37 -29.89 3.22
CA VAL A 42 -7.16 -29.14 2.22
C VAL A 42 -8.14 -28.17 2.89
N ALA A 43 -8.83 -28.60 3.96
CA ALA A 43 -9.72 -27.74 4.73
C ALA A 43 -8.96 -26.56 5.35
N LEU A 44 -7.76 -26.79 5.89
CA LEU A 44 -6.88 -25.73 6.39
C LEU A 44 -6.45 -24.77 5.29
N MET A 45 -6.07 -25.27 4.11
CA MET A 45 -5.73 -24.39 2.98
C MET A 45 -6.90 -23.49 2.58
N VAL A 46 -8.11 -24.04 2.47
CA VAL A 46 -9.30 -23.25 2.15
C VAL A 46 -9.58 -22.21 3.24
N ALA A 47 -9.43 -22.57 4.52
CA ALA A 47 -9.58 -21.64 5.62
C ALA A 47 -8.58 -20.48 5.56
N VAL A 48 -7.30 -20.77 5.28
CA VAL A 48 -6.26 -19.74 5.14
C VAL A 48 -6.54 -18.82 3.95
N LEU A 49 -6.94 -19.37 2.79
CA LEU A 49 -7.32 -18.58 1.62
C LEU A 49 -8.54 -17.68 1.90
N GLY A 50 -9.53 -18.20 2.63
CA GLY A 50 -10.69 -17.43 3.07
C GLY A 50 -10.32 -16.27 4.00
N LEU A 51 -9.41 -16.49 4.94
CA LEU A 51 -8.89 -15.43 5.83
C LEU A 51 -8.13 -14.36 5.05
N ILE A 52 -7.28 -14.75 4.09
CA ILE A 52 -6.58 -13.80 3.21
C ILE A 52 -7.60 -12.93 2.46
N TYR A 53 -8.64 -13.53 1.88
CA TYR A 53 -9.66 -12.80 1.15
C TYR A 53 -10.42 -11.80 2.04
N LEU A 54 -10.75 -12.19 3.26
CA LEU A 54 -11.39 -11.30 4.23
C LEU A 54 -10.48 -10.10 4.58
N THR A 55 -9.17 -10.31 4.76
CA THR A 55 -8.23 -9.21 5.01
C THR A 55 -8.08 -8.27 3.83
N GLN A 56 -8.20 -8.76 2.59
CA GLN A 56 -8.20 -7.91 1.40
C GLN A 56 -9.45 -7.02 1.37
N ILE A 57 -10.63 -7.56 1.68
CA ILE A 57 -11.87 -6.77 1.75
C ILE A 57 -11.76 -5.68 2.82
N THR A 58 -11.32 -6.00 4.04
CA THR A 58 -11.23 -5.02 5.13
C THR A 58 -10.24 -3.91 4.81
N LYS A 59 -9.04 -4.25 4.31
CA LYS A 59 -8.01 -3.27 3.99
C LYS A 59 -8.40 -2.40 2.78
N THR A 60 -8.93 -2.99 1.72
CA THR A 60 -9.40 -2.22 0.55
C THR A 60 -10.57 -1.29 0.90
N SER A 61 -11.47 -1.72 1.79
CA SER A 61 -12.57 -0.89 2.27
C SER A 61 -12.04 0.33 3.05
N THR A 62 -11.11 0.14 3.99
CA THR A 62 -10.56 1.25 4.79
C THR A 62 -9.69 2.20 3.96
N TYR A 63 -8.85 1.68 3.06
CA TYR A 63 -8.05 2.51 2.15
C TYR A 63 -8.92 3.33 1.19
N GLY A 64 -10.09 2.81 0.81
CA GLY A 64 -11.06 3.54 -0.02
C GLY A 64 -11.61 4.79 0.67
N TYR A 65 -11.94 4.69 1.96
CA TYR A 65 -12.44 5.84 2.73
C TYR A 65 -11.35 6.89 2.96
N GLU A 66 -10.16 6.48 3.38
CA GLU A 66 -9.05 7.41 3.61
C GLU A 66 -8.61 8.13 2.31
N LEU A 67 -8.62 7.41 1.18
CA LEU A 67 -8.35 8.00 -0.13
C LEU A 67 -9.45 8.97 -0.57
N SER A 68 -10.72 8.65 -0.29
CA SER A 68 -11.85 9.54 -0.58
C SER A 68 -11.75 10.83 0.24
N ASP A 69 -11.47 10.71 1.54
CA ASP A 69 -11.33 11.86 2.44
C ASP A 69 -10.15 12.75 2.03
N LEU A 70 -9.01 12.15 1.71
CA LEU A 70 -7.84 12.89 1.21
C LEU A 70 -8.12 13.60 -0.12
N ASN A 71 -8.85 12.97 -1.05
CA ASN A 71 -9.23 13.61 -2.31
C ASN A 71 -10.23 14.75 -2.10
N ASN A 72 -11.17 14.60 -1.16
CA ASN A 72 -12.11 15.66 -0.78
C ASN A 72 -11.35 16.86 -0.19
N GLU A 73 -10.40 16.61 0.72
CA GLU A 73 -9.57 17.66 1.31
C GLU A 73 -8.71 18.35 0.24
N LYS A 74 -8.06 17.59 -0.63
CA LYS A 74 -7.30 18.13 -1.77
C LYS A 74 -8.17 19.03 -2.65
N THR A 75 -9.38 18.58 -2.98
CA THR A 75 -10.31 19.35 -3.82
C THR A 75 -10.75 20.64 -3.13
N LYS A 76 -11.03 20.58 -1.82
CA LYS A 76 -11.34 21.77 -1.01
C LYS A 76 -10.18 22.77 -0.99
N LEU A 77 -8.95 22.30 -0.76
CA LEU A 77 -7.76 23.15 -0.76
C LEU A 77 -7.50 23.78 -2.13
N LEU A 78 -7.71 23.04 -3.21
CA LEU A 78 -7.59 23.60 -4.57
C LEU A 78 -8.64 24.68 -4.85
N SER A 79 -9.88 24.48 -4.41
CA SER A 79 -10.92 25.51 -4.49
C SER A 79 -10.53 26.77 -3.70
N GLN A 80 -10.12 26.60 -2.45
CA GLN A 80 -9.69 27.73 -1.61
C GLN A 80 -8.50 28.49 -2.20
N LYS A 81 -7.53 27.78 -2.80
CA LYS A 81 -6.41 28.42 -3.50
C LYS A 81 -6.89 29.26 -4.68
N SER A 82 -7.80 28.70 -5.49
CA SER A 82 -8.39 29.43 -6.62
C SER A 82 -9.12 30.69 -6.15
N ASP A 83 -9.91 30.59 -5.07
CA ASP A 83 -10.63 31.73 -4.50
C ASP A 83 -9.67 32.81 -4.00
N LEU A 84 -8.60 32.40 -3.31
CA LEU A 84 -7.55 33.31 -2.83
C LEU A 84 -6.78 33.97 -3.97
N GLU A 85 -6.52 33.27 -5.08
CA GLU A 85 -5.86 33.84 -6.26
C GLU A 85 -6.74 34.91 -6.93
N VAL A 86 -8.04 34.65 -7.05
CA VAL A 86 -9.01 35.63 -7.58
C VAL A 86 -9.10 36.85 -6.67
N GLU A 87 -9.19 36.67 -5.35
CA GLU A 87 -9.27 37.78 -4.41
C GLU A 87 -7.96 38.59 -4.38
N ASN A 88 -6.80 37.93 -4.47
CA ASN A 88 -5.52 38.63 -4.59
C ASN A 88 -5.46 39.47 -5.88
N ALA A 89 -5.87 38.91 -7.02
CA ALA A 89 -5.95 39.66 -8.27
C ALA A 89 -6.91 40.86 -8.16
N ARG A 90 -8.04 40.69 -7.46
CA ARG A 90 -9.00 41.77 -7.19
C ARG A 90 -8.39 42.87 -6.34
N LEU A 91 -7.70 42.51 -5.26
CA LEU A 91 -7.01 43.47 -4.38
C LEU A 91 -5.92 44.24 -5.14
N GLN A 92 -5.12 43.54 -5.96
CA GLN A 92 -4.12 44.19 -6.81
C GLN A 92 -4.74 45.12 -7.84
N ALA A 93 -5.87 44.75 -8.46
CA ALA A 93 -6.59 45.62 -9.36
C ALA A 93 -7.12 46.87 -8.65
N LEU A 94 -7.65 46.71 -7.43
CA LEU A 94 -8.14 47.82 -6.62
C LEU A 94 -7.00 48.77 -6.21
N GLU A 95 -5.86 48.23 -5.79
CA GLU A 95 -4.65 48.99 -5.49
C GLU A 95 -4.17 49.78 -6.72
N ARG A 96 -4.13 49.14 -7.90
CA ARG A 96 -3.76 49.81 -9.15
C ARG A 96 -4.72 50.94 -9.51
N ILE A 97 -6.03 50.75 -9.34
CA ILE A 97 -7.04 51.79 -9.61
C ILE A 97 -6.85 52.97 -8.65
N GLN A 98 -6.69 52.69 -7.35
CA GLN A 98 -6.47 53.71 -6.32
C GLN A 98 -5.21 54.53 -6.59
N ASN A 99 -4.14 53.89 -7.05
CA ASN A 99 -2.86 54.53 -7.36
C ASN A 99 -2.77 55.09 -8.79
N SER A 100 -3.82 54.95 -9.61
CA SER A 100 -3.82 55.47 -10.98
C SER A 100 -4.11 56.98 -11.03
N GLU A 101 -3.54 57.65 -12.02
CA GLU A 101 -3.75 59.09 -12.26
C GLU A 101 -5.24 59.46 -12.44
N VAL A 102 -6.10 58.54 -12.86
CA VAL A 102 -7.54 58.78 -13.01
C VAL A 102 -8.21 58.99 -11.64
N ALA A 103 -7.76 58.28 -10.60
CA ALA A 103 -8.28 58.45 -9.24
C ALA A 103 -7.75 59.72 -8.56
N SER A 104 -6.49 60.11 -8.82
CA SER A 104 -5.95 61.37 -8.30
C SER A 104 -6.59 62.61 -8.93
N ASN A 105 -7.15 62.47 -10.14
CA ASN A 105 -7.86 63.53 -10.85
C ASN A 105 -9.38 63.60 -10.54
N LEU A 106 -9.91 62.70 -9.70
CA LEU A 106 -11.31 62.78 -9.23
C LEU A 106 -11.45 63.87 -8.14
N SER A 107 -11.91 65.06 -8.53
CA SER A 107 -12.35 66.08 -7.57
C SER A 107 -13.73 65.74 -7.00
N LYS A 108 -13.94 65.93 -5.70
CA LYS A 108 -15.25 65.71 -5.04
C LYS A 108 -16.35 66.51 -5.77
N PRO A 109 -17.50 65.89 -6.11
CA PRO A 109 -18.59 66.60 -6.76
C PRO A 109 -19.15 67.68 -5.83
N ALA A 110 -19.37 68.88 -6.37
CA ALA A 110 -19.78 70.06 -5.61
C ALA A 110 -21.22 69.96 -5.05
N SER A 111 -22.07 69.10 -5.62
CA SER A 111 -23.41 68.81 -5.12
C SER A 111 -23.84 67.42 -5.57
N VAL A 112 -24.53 66.69 -4.68
CA VAL A 112 -25.13 65.38 -4.97
C VAL A 112 -26.63 65.54 -4.77
N ASP A 113 -27.40 65.45 -5.86
CA ASP A 113 -28.85 65.58 -5.81
C ASP A 113 -29.48 64.19 -5.61
N THR A 114 -30.06 63.96 -4.44
CA THR A 114 -30.65 62.67 -4.09
C THR A 114 -32.13 62.70 -4.42
N ILE A 115 -32.54 61.94 -5.43
CA ILE A 115 -33.96 61.77 -5.74
C ILE A 115 -34.63 61.01 -4.59
N ARG A 116 -35.46 61.71 -3.80
CA ARG A 116 -36.36 61.13 -2.80
C ARG A 116 -37.58 60.57 -3.51
N ASN A 117 -37.87 59.29 -3.31
CA ASN A 117 -39.13 58.64 -3.66
C ASN A 117 -39.88 58.28 -2.38
#